data_AF-A0A914JQN3-F1
#
_entry.id   AF-A0A914JQN3-F1
#
_cell.length_a   1.000
_cell.length_b   1.000
_cell.length_c   1.000
_cell.angle_alpha   90.00
_cell.angle_beta   90.00
_cell.angle_gamma   90.00
#
_symmetry.space_group_name_H-M   'P 1'
#
loop_
_entity.id
_entity.type
_entity.pdbx_description
1 polymer ?
#
loop_
_entity_poly.entity_id
_entity_poly.type
_entity_poly.pdbx_seq_one_letter_code
_entity_poly.pdbx_strand_id
1 'polypeptide(L)'
;MLKTLDSVQNSSKNDESEHCHRCTEVAYKRVFEKGHLSWEWDPQEPIRSVLHPYFIAGFYRIFAFFGGDSQNVIRLLPNVIHAVMFAISDIFYLKLLNRIFFANPRGKAFTLILYGTNWFIIYCSSRTLANTVELCLTIIALNWYPLYLDEIN
;
A
#
# COMPACT_ATOMS: atom_id res chain seq x y z
N MET A 1 -19.12 -39.75 -19.13
CA MET A 1 -19.08 -38.56 -20.00
C MET A 1 -19.78 -37.35 -19.37
N LEU A 2 -20.99 -37.48 -18.79
CA LEU A 2 -21.63 -36.36 -18.06
C LEU A 2 -20.95 -36.03 -16.72
N LYS A 3 -20.59 -37.04 -15.90
CA LYS A 3 -19.86 -36.82 -14.63
C LYS A 3 -18.49 -36.14 -14.79
N THR A 4 -17.84 -36.35 -15.94
CA THR A 4 -16.56 -35.73 -16.27
C THR A 4 -16.71 -34.28 -16.73
N LEU A 5 -17.86 -33.93 -17.33
CA LEU A 5 -18.16 -32.54 -17.68
C LEU A 5 -18.51 -31.73 -16.43
N ASP A 6 -19.28 -32.31 -15.48
CA ASP A 6 -19.56 -31.64 -14.20
C ASP A 6 -18.29 -31.45 -13.35
N SER A 7 -17.35 -32.40 -13.37
CA SER A 7 -16.07 -32.25 -12.67
C SER A 7 -15.15 -31.23 -13.35
N VAL A 8 -15.14 -31.17 -14.69
CA VAL A 8 -14.36 -30.18 -15.45
C VAL A 8 -14.98 -28.79 -15.32
N GLN A 9 -16.30 -28.68 -15.23
CA GLN A 9 -17.00 -27.41 -15.06
C GLN A 9 -16.94 -26.90 -13.61
N ASN A 10 -16.88 -27.79 -12.61
CA ASN A 10 -16.49 -27.43 -11.24
C ASN A 10 -15.00 -27.09 -11.14
N SER A 11 -14.13 -27.77 -11.89
CA SER A 11 -12.71 -27.40 -11.96
C SER A 11 -12.55 -26.02 -12.58
N SER A 12 -13.17 -25.72 -13.73
CA SER A 12 -13.02 -24.40 -14.37
C SER A 12 -13.61 -23.26 -13.52
N LYS A 13 -14.67 -23.54 -12.73
CA LYS A 13 -15.24 -22.58 -11.78
C LYS A 13 -14.35 -22.39 -10.54
N ASN A 14 -13.54 -23.39 -10.21
CA ASN A 14 -12.49 -23.30 -9.19
C ASN A 14 -11.20 -22.68 -9.76
N ASP A 15 -10.89 -22.86 -11.04
CA ASP A 15 -9.69 -22.35 -11.70
C ASP A 15 -9.82 -20.83 -11.95
N GLU A 16 -11.01 -20.32 -12.28
CA GLU A 16 -11.29 -18.87 -12.24
C GLU A 16 -11.24 -18.30 -10.81
N SER A 17 -11.28 -19.16 -9.78
CA SER A 17 -11.28 -18.77 -8.36
C SER A 17 -9.87 -18.64 -7.75
N GLU A 18 -8.82 -19.01 -8.49
CA GLU A 18 -7.44 -19.01 -7.98
C GLU A 18 -6.72 -17.67 -8.12
N HIS A 19 -7.21 -16.75 -8.95
CA HIS A 19 -6.45 -15.57 -9.38
C HIS A 19 -6.64 -14.30 -8.54
N CYS A 20 -7.31 -14.40 -7.39
CA CYS A 20 -7.51 -13.29 -6.47
C CYS A 20 -6.22 -13.03 -5.65
N HIS A 21 -5.27 -12.32 -6.26
CA HIS A 21 -3.93 -12.07 -5.69
C HIS A 21 -3.76 -10.68 -5.06
N ARG A 22 -4.76 -9.78 -5.16
CA ARG A 22 -4.61 -8.39 -4.70
C ARG A 22 -5.02 -8.22 -3.24
N CYS A 23 -4.18 -7.52 -2.45
CA CYS A 23 -4.46 -7.19 -1.04
C CYS A 23 -5.84 -6.52 -0.82
N THR A 24 -6.34 -5.79 -1.82
CA THR A 24 -7.65 -5.12 -1.78
C THR A 24 -8.82 -6.09 -1.79
N GLU A 25 -8.69 -7.22 -2.49
CA GLU A 25 -9.74 -8.23 -2.61
C GLU A 25 -9.82 -9.06 -1.32
N VAL A 26 -8.67 -9.36 -0.70
CA VAL A 26 -8.58 -9.97 0.64
C VAL A 26 -9.24 -9.08 1.69
N ALA A 27 -8.93 -7.78 1.67
CA ALA A 27 -9.52 -6.80 2.59
C ALA A 27 -11.03 -6.64 2.37
N TYR A 28 -11.49 -6.62 1.12
CA TYR A 28 -12.93 -6.59 0.78
C TYR A 28 -13.66 -7.85 1.28
N LYS A 29 -13.11 -9.04 1.03
CA LYS A 29 -13.65 -10.30 1.53
C LYS A 29 -13.75 -10.32 3.07
N ARG A 30 -12.79 -9.72 3.78
CA ARG A 30 -12.81 -9.66 5.24
C ARG A 30 -13.91 -8.76 5.80
N VAL A 31 -14.32 -7.71 5.06
CA VAL A 31 -15.31 -6.72 5.51
C VAL A 31 -16.72 -7.07 5.05
N PHE A 32 -16.88 -7.52 3.81
CA PHE A 32 -18.17 -7.78 3.17
C PHE A 32 -18.53 -9.27 3.08
N GLU A 33 -17.64 -10.16 3.53
CA GLU A 33 -17.78 -11.62 3.51
C GLU A 33 -18.05 -12.21 2.10
N LYS A 34 -17.74 -11.44 1.06
CA LYS A 34 -17.95 -11.78 -0.34
C LYS A 34 -16.61 -11.86 -1.08
N GLY A 35 -16.41 -12.93 -1.86
CA GLY A 35 -15.25 -13.12 -2.73
C GLY A 35 -14.50 -14.43 -2.50
N HIS A 36 -13.45 -14.65 -3.30
CA HIS A 36 -12.57 -15.81 -3.20
C HIS A 36 -11.23 -15.39 -2.59
N LEU A 37 -10.60 -16.28 -1.82
CA LEU A 37 -9.26 -16.06 -1.25
C LEU A 37 -8.37 -17.14 -1.87
N SER A 38 -7.19 -16.76 -2.35
CA SER A 38 -6.18 -17.72 -2.78
C SER A 38 -5.47 -18.36 -1.58
N TRP A 39 -4.81 -19.50 -1.83
CA TRP A 39 -4.04 -20.23 -0.81
C TRP A 39 -2.92 -19.39 -0.16
N GLU A 40 -2.45 -18.34 -0.84
CA GLU A 40 -1.37 -17.45 -0.36
C GLU A 40 -1.78 -16.62 0.88
N TRP A 41 -3.10 -16.51 1.11
CA TRP A 41 -3.70 -15.79 2.24
C TRP A 41 -4.39 -16.75 3.22
N ASP A 42 -4.12 -18.05 3.12
CA ASP A 42 -4.65 -19.02 4.07
C ASP A 42 -4.19 -18.64 5.50
N PRO A 43 -5.13 -18.52 6.46
CA PRO A 43 -4.79 -18.25 7.86
C PRO A 43 -3.79 -19.23 8.48
N GLN A 44 -3.62 -20.41 7.89
CA GLN A 44 -2.74 -21.47 8.38
C GLN A 44 -1.26 -21.25 8.03
N GLU A 45 -0.95 -20.68 6.85
CA GLU A 45 0.43 -20.40 6.40
C GLU A 45 0.52 -19.11 5.58
N PRO A 46 0.45 -17.91 6.22
CA PRO A 46 0.56 -16.65 5.49
C PRO A 46 2.00 -16.40 5.04
N ILE A 47 2.27 -16.49 3.74
CA ILE A 47 3.58 -16.18 3.14
C ILE A 47 3.83 -14.67 3.10
N ARG A 48 2.76 -13.85 3.14
CA ARG A 48 2.84 -12.38 3.10
C ARG A 48 2.34 -11.72 4.38
N SER A 49 2.89 -10.53 4.65
CA SER A 49 2.55 -9.71 5.80
C SER A 49 1.05 -9.41 5.86
N VAL A 50 0.35 -10.04 6.82
CA VAL A 50 -1.11 -9.89 6.98
C VAL A 50 -1.50 -8.48 7.45
N LEU A 51 -0.55 -7.72 7.99
CA LEU A 51 -0.73 -6.34 8.44
C LEU A 51 -1.29 -5.41 7.35
N HIS A 52 -0.82 -5.57 6.11
CA HIS A 52 -1.19 -4.65 5.04
C HIS A 52 -2.67 -4.80 4.60
N PRO A 53 -3.20 -6.02 4.39
CA PRO A 53 -4.64 -6.23 4.21
C PRO A 53 -5.48 -5.76 5.40
N TYR A 54 -5.02 -5.97 6.64
CA TYR A 54 -5.76 -5.54 7.84
C TYR A 54 -5.85 -4.01 7.95
N PHE A 55 -4.77 -3.30 7.62
CA PHE A 55 -4.78 -1.85 7.56
C PHE A 55 -5.86 -1.35 6.58
N ILE A 56 -5.89 -1.91 5.36
CA ILE A 56 -6.88 -1.56 4.33
C ILE A 56 -8.30 -1.96 4.76
N ALA A 57 -8.48 -3.13 5.38
CA ALA A 57 -9.77 -3.61 5.88
C ALA A 57 -10.34 -2.69 6.97
N GLY A 58 -9.48 -2.09 7.81
CA GLY A 58 -9.88 -1.07 8.78
C GLY A 58 -10.54 0.14 8.10
N PHE A 59 -9.93 0.66 7.02
CA PHE A 59 -10.52 1.76 6.26
C PHE A 59 -11.82 1.36 5.54
N TYR A 60 -11.90 0.15 4.99
CA TYR A 60 -13.15 -0.34 4.39
C TYR A 60 -14.28 -0.44 5.42
N ARG A 61 -13.99 -0.83 6.67
CA ARG A 61 -15.00 -0.83 7.75
C ARG A 61 -15.49 0.56 8.11
N ILE A 62 -14.59 1.53 8.23
CA ILE A 62 -14.96 2.94 8.47
C ILE A 62 -15.83 3.44 7.31
N PHE A 63 -15.46 3.11 6.08
CA PHE A 63 -16.21 3.52 4.90
C PHE A 63 -17.60 2.86 4.82
N ALA A 64 -17.70 1.56 5.15
CA ALA A 64 -18.96 0.84 5.25
C ALA A 64 -19.89 1.43 6.32
N PHE A 65 -19.34 1.95 7.41
CA PHE A 65 -20.12 2.66 8.44
C PHE A 65 -20.77 3.95 7.89
N PHE A 66 -20.14 4.63 6.93
CA PHE A 66 -20.71 5.81 6.27
C PHE A 66 -21.72 5.46 5.15
N GLY A 67 -22.03 4.18 4.92
CA GLY A 67 -23.10 3.75 4.00
C GLY A 67 -22.79 3.90 2.51
N GLY A 68 -21.52 4.12 2.15
CA GLY A 68 -21.08 4.23 0.76
C GLY A 68 -20.87 2.87 0.10
N ASP A 69 -21.91 2.22 -0.40
CA ASP A 69 -21.80 0.89 -1.03
C ASP A 69 -21.55 0.96 -2.56
N SER A 70 -20.73 1.94 -2.99
CA SER A 70 -20.40 2.13 -4.40
C SER A 70 -19.12 1.37 -4.77
N GLN A 71 -19.24 0.44 -5.72
CA GLN A 71 -18.14 -0.36 -6.26
C GLN A 71 -16.93 0.49 -6.71
N ASN A 72 -17.20 1.68 -7.25
CA ASN A 72 -16.17 2.60 -7.71
C ASN A 72 -15.35 3.15 -6.54
N VAL A 73 -15.99 3.40 -5.40
CA VAL A 73 -15.30 3.94 -4.23
C VAL A 73 -14.42 2.87 -3.59
N ILE A 74 -14.92 1.63 -3.46
CA ILE A 74 -14.12 0.51 -2.92
C ILE A 74 -12.83 0.28 -3.73
N ARG A 75 -12.90 0.44 -5.06
CA ARG A 75 -11.72 0.34 -5.95
C ARG A 75 -10.76 1.52 -5.78
N LEU A 76 -11.26 2.74 -5.62
CA LEU A 76 -10.44 3.96 -5.57
C LEU A 76 -9.85 4.24 -4.18
N LEU A 77 -10.57 3.86 -3.12
CA LEU A 77 -10.22 4.10 -1.73
C LEU A 77 -8.77 3.72 -1.35
N PRO A 78 -8.27 2.50 -1.67
CA PRO A 78 -6.91 2.12 -1.27
C PRO A 78 -5.86 3.01 -1.93
N ASN A 79 -6.08 3.44 -3.18
CA ASN A 79 -5.17 4.35 -3.88
C ASN A 79 -5.18 5.75 -3.27
N VAL A 80 -6.36 6.26 -2.87
CA VAL A 80 -6.48 7.57 -2.23
C VAL A 80 -5.77 7.58 -0.88
N ILE A 81 -5.96 6.54 -0.06
CA ILE A 81 -5.29 6.42 1.24
C ILE A 81 -3.77 6.41 1.05
N HIS A 82 -3.26 5.66 0.07
CA HIS A 82 -1.82 5.64 -0.22
C HIS A 82 -1.33 6.99 -0.73
N ALA A 83 -2.07 7.67 -1.60
CA ALA A 83 -1.71 9.00 -2.07
C ALA A 83 -1.61 10.01 -0.93
N VAL A 84 -2.54 9.97 0.04
CA VAL A 84 -2.50 10.83 1.23
C VAL A 84 -1.30 10.49 2.11
N MET A 85 -1.05 9.20 2.38
CA MET A 85 0.14 8.78 3.15
C MET A 85 1.44 9.21 2.48
N PHE A 86 1.54 9.05 1.17
CA PHE A 86 2.70 9.44 0.39
C PHE A 86 2.90 10.96 0.43
N ALA A 87 1.83 11.75 0.29
CA ALA A 87 1.90 13.20 0.41
C ALA A 87 2.36 13.67 1.81
N ILE A 88 1.91 13.00 2.87
CA ILE A 88 2.40 13.26 4.24
C ILE A 88 3.90 12.97 4.31
N SER A 89 4.35 11.82 3.80
CA SER A 89 5.76 11.45 3.75
C SER A 89 6.60 12.49 2.99
N ASP A 90 6.11 13.02 1.87
CA ASP A 90 6.81 14.06 1.09
C ASP A 90 7.01 15.36 1.90
N ILE A 91 6.05 15.74 2.75
CA ILE A 91 6.20 16.89 3.65
C ILE A 91 7.32 16.63 4.67
N PHE A 92 7.37 15.42 5.24
CA PHE A 92 8.44 15.04 6.17
C PHE A 92 9.80 14.94 5.48
N TYR A 93 9.83 14.49 4.23
CA TYR A 93 11.04 14.47 3.41
C TYR A 93 11.59 15.88 3.18
N LEU A 94 10.73 16.86 2.89
CA LEU A 94 11.12 18.27 2.78
C LEU A 94 11.66 18.84 4.09
N LYS A 95 11.05 18.49 5.23
CA LYS A 95 11.55 18.88 6.56
C LYS A 95 12.93 18.28 6.83
N LEU A 96 13.11 17.00 6.54
CA LEU A 96 14.38 16.30 6.67
C LEU A 96 15.47 16.93 5.80
N LEU A 97 15.15 17.25 4.54
CA LEU A 97 16.07 17.94 3.63
C LEU A 97 16.52 19.31 4.16
N ASN A 98 15.60 20.08 4.75
CA ASN A 98 15.94 21.37 5.36
C ASN A 98 16.86 21.21 6.58
N ARG A 99 16.76 20.11 7.33
CA ARG A 99 17.66 19.79 8.44
C ARG A 99 19.06 19.38 7.94
N ILE A 100 19.12 18.52 6.92
CA ILE A 100 20.40 18.01 6.40
C ILE A 100 21.18 19.09 5.64
N PHE A 101 20.50 19.84 4.78
CA PHE A 101 21.13 20.81 3.87
C PHE A 101 20.94 22.26 4.33
N PHE A 102 21.04 22.53 5.63
CA PHE A 102 20.82 23.87 6.20
C PHE A 102 21.67 24.96 5.51
N ALA A 103 22.95 24.69 5.26
CA ALA A 103 23.89 25.65 4.66
C ALA A 103 24.05 25.53 3.13
N ASN A 104 23.47 24.52 2.48
CA ASN A 104 23.70 24.25 1.05
C ASN A 104 22.39 24.16 0.24
N PRO A 105 21.88 25.30 -0.27
CA PRO A 105 20.63 25.31 -1.04
C PRO A 105 20.73 24.58 -2.39
N ARG A 106 21.94 24.48 -2.98
CA ARG A 106 22.16 23.78 -4.24
C ARG A 106 22.06 22.26 -4.07
N GLY A 107 22.63 21.74 -2.98
CA GLY A 107 22.52 20.32 -2.61
C GLY A 107 21.06 19.91 -2.42
N LYS A 108 20.28 20.73 -1.69
CA LYS A 108 18.84 20.52 -1.50
C LYS A 108 18.07 20.44 -2.82
N ALA A 109 18.30 21.39 -3.73
CA ALA A 109 17.63 21.42 -5.02
C ALA A 109 17.97 20.19 -5.86
N PHE A 110 19.24 19.76 -5.88
CA PHE A 110 19.66 18.58 -6.61
C PHE A 110 19.03 17.30 -6.05
N THR A 111 18.98 17.15 -4.72
CA THR A 111 18.33 15.99 -4.10
C THR A 111 16.82 15.95 -4.37
N LEU A 112 16.14 17.11 -4.38
CA LEU A 112 14.72 17.17 -4.76
C LEU A 112 14.47 16.79 -6.22
N ILE A 113 15.34 17.24 -7.13
CA ILE A 113 15.26 16.86 -8.55
C ILE A 113 15.48 15.35 -8.69
N LEU A 114 16.48 14.78 -8.02
CA LEU A 114 16.72 13.33 -8.03
C LEU A 114 15.53 12.55 -7.47
N TYR A 115 14.94 13.01 -6.37
CA TYR A 115 13.75 12.37 -5.80
C TYR A 115 12.56 12.40 -6.77
N GLY A 116 12.27 13.56 -7.37
CA GLY A 116 11.16 13.72 -8.32
C GLY A 116 11.36 13.06 -9.68
N THR A 117 12.62 12.85 -10.10
CA THR A 117 12.95 12.16 -11.37
C THR A 117 13.21 10.67 -11.18
N ASN A 118 13.19 10.17 -9.95
CA ASN A 118 13.39 8.76 -9.67
C ASN A 118 12.18 7.94 -10.19
N TRP A 119 12.41 7.19 -11.26
CA TRP A 119 11.43 6.29 -11.85
C TRP A 119 10.81 5.33 -10.84
N PHE A 120 11.59 4.81 -9.89
CA PHE A 120 11.11 3.87 -8.90
C PHE A 120 10.07 4.51 -7.96
N ILE A 121 10.29 5.76 -7.55
CA ILE A 121 9.36 6.50 -6.69
C ILE A 121 8.05 6.77 -7.45
N ILE A 122 8.14 7.23 -8.70
CA ILE A 122 6.96 7.47 -9.55
C ILE A 122 6.16 6.17 -9.74
N TYR A 123 6.86 5.05 -9.99
CA TYR A 123 6.25 3.74 -10.15
C TYR A 123 5.54 3.26 -8.87
N CYS A 124 6.22 3.33 -7.72
CA CYS A 124 5.71 2.86 -6.44
C CYS A 124 4.60 3.75 -5.86
N SER A 125 4.60 5.06 -6.14
CA SER A 125 3.58 6.00 -5.67
C SER A 125 2.17 5.61 -6.12
N SER A 126 2.04 5.06 -7.34
CA SER A 126 0.75 4.64 -7.90
C SER A 126 0.20 3.31 -7.35
N ARG A 127 0.98 2.56 -6.57
CA ARG A 127 0.65 1.17 -6.18
C ARG A 127 0.59 0.98 -4.67
N THR A 128 -0.43 0.27 -4.23
CA THR A 128 -0.64 -0.11 -2.83
C THR A 128 0.21 -1.33 -2.46
N LEU A 129 1.51 -1.10 -2.35
CA LEU A 129 2.53 -2.08 -1.96
C LEU A 129 2.97 -1.81 -0.52
N ALA A 130 3.23 -2.86 0.26
CA ALA A 130 3.74 -2.74 1.62
C ALA A 130 5.04 -1.92 1.67
N ASN A 131 5.91 -2.13 0.69
CA ASN A 131 7.20 -1.44 0.57
C ASN A 131 7.04 0.09 0.50
N THR A 132 5.96 0.60 -0.10
CA THR A 132 5.69 2.05 -0.16
C THR A 132 5.32 2.58 1.24
N VAL A 133 4.56 1.80 2.02
CA VAL A 133 4.20 2.15 3.39
C VAL A 133 5.44 2.14 4.29
N GLU A 134 6.29 1.12 4.17
CA GLU A 134 7.55 1.03 4.91
C GLU A 134 8.48 2.21 4.59
N LEU A 135 8.58 2.61 3.32
CA LEU A 135 9.33 3.80 2.91
C LEU A 135 8.79 5.06 3.59
N CYS A 136 7.46 5.27 3.57
CA CYS A 136 6.84 6.44 4.19
C CYS A 136 7.13 6.51 5.71
N LEU A 137 6.97 5.36 6.40
CA LEU A 137 7.26 5.27 7.83
C LEU A 137 8.75 5.51 8.13
N THR A 138 9.64 5.02 7.27
CA THR A 138 11.09 5.23 7.42
C THR A 138 11.45 6.72 7.27
N ILE A 139 10.86 7.43 6.31
CA ILE A 139 11.07 8.89 6.15
C ILE A 139 10.61 9.65 7.39
N ILE A 140 9.44 9.29 7.93
CA ILE A 140 8.90 9.90 9.16
C ILE A 140 9.82 9.61 10.36
N ALA A 141 10.25 8.36 10.52
CA ALA A 141 11.15 7.94 11.59
C ALA A 141 12.50 8.66 11.52
N LEU A 142 13.05 8.81 10.31
CA LEU A 142 14.32 9.51 10.09
C LEU A 142 14.21 11.01 10.42
N ASN A 143 13.03 11.61 10.26
CA ASN A 143 12.81 12.99 10.70
C ASN A 143 12.82 13.14 12.23
N TRP A 144 12.48 12.09 13.00
CA TRP A 144 12.62 12.10 14.46
C TRP A 144 14.01 11.71 14.94
N TYR A 145 14.79 11.02 14.12
CA TYR A 145 16.13 10.61 14.47
C TYR A 145 17.05 11.84 14.68
N PRO A 146 17.84 11.90 15.77
CA PRO A 146 18.83 12.94 15.97
C PRO A 146 20.00 12.71 15.01
N LEU A 147 20.02 13.46 13.91
CA LEU A 147 21.19 13.53 13.05
C LEU A 147 22.23 14.40 13.77
N TYR A 148 23.44 13.87 13.98
CA TYR A 148 24.59 14.56 14.60
C TYR A 148 25.05 15.86 13.90
N LEU A 149 24.30 16.33 12.91
CA LEU A 149 24.57 17.56 12.16
C LEU A 149 24.39 18.82 13.01
N ASP A 150 23.71 18.72 14.16
CA ASP A 150 23.54 19.84 15.10
C ASP A 150 24.81 20.10 15.96
N GLU A 151 25.79 19.19 16.00
CA GLU A 151 27.01 19.32 16.83
C GLU A 151 28.21 19.99 16.12
N ILE A 152 28.10 20.32 14.83
CA ILE A 152 29.22 20.90 14.04
C ILE A 152 29.12 22.44 13.92
N ASN A 153 28.18 23.07 14.64
CA ASN A 153 28.04 24.53 14.74
C ASN A 153 28.58 25.08 16.06
#